data_AF-A0A955P5A9-F1
#
_entry.id   AF-A0A955P5A9-F1
#
_cell.length_a   1.000
_cell.length_b   1.000
_cell.length_c   1.000
_cell.angle_alpha   90.00
_cell.angle_beta   90.00
_cell.angle_gamma   90.00
#
_symmetry.space_group_name_H-M   'P 1'
#
loop_
_entity.id
_entity.type
_entity.pdbx_description
1 polymer ?
#
loop_
_entity_poly.entity_id
_entity_poly.type
_entity_poly.pdbx_seq_one_letter_code
_entity_poly.pdbx_strand_id
1 'polypeptide(L)'
;ASPRLSEPDPSLAEIGKELVLDPPGLNCIACHPIGDRPAGSGNQGSSINLELAPHRLRRPFFELLLRNPQRFQPGSPMPQFIYENGQSAAQSFFEGDGRKQIEAIWNYLISIED
;
A
#
# COMPACT_ATOMS: atom_id res chain seq x y z
N ALA A 1 -0.74 -25.10 -2.50
CA ALA A 1 -0.45 -23.95 -1.63
C ALA A 1 0.16 -22.86 -2.50
N SER A 2 -0.30 -21.63 -2.40
CA SER A 2 0.45 -20.48 -2.94
C SER A 2 1.86 -20.51 -2.32
N PRO A 3 2.93 -20.20 -3.07
CA PRO A 3 4.25 -20.10 -2.46
C PRO A 3 4.16 -19.13 -1.30
N ARG A 4 4.70 -19.53 -0.14
CA ARG A 4 4.84 -18.65 1.03
C ARG A 4 5.52 -17.38 0.54
N LEU A 5 4.94 -16.23 0.84
CA LEU A 5 5.53 -14.95 0.49
C LEU A 5 6.95 -14.91 1.04
N SER A 6 7.87 -14.33 0.27
CA SER A 6 9.25 -14.13 0.71
C SER A 6 9.26 -13.39 2.05
N GLU A 7 10.15 -13.77 2.97
CA GLU A 7 10.31 -13.08 4.25
C GLU A 7 10.50 -11.57 4.01
N PRO A 8 9.82 -10.71 4.78
CA PRO A 8 9.92 -9.27 4.60
C PRO A 8 11.29 -8.76 5.05
N ASP A 9 11.84 -7.79 4.32
CA ASP A 9 12.97 -7.00 4.80
C ASP A 9 12.49 -6.07 5.94
N PRO A 10 13.00 -6.21 7.18
CA PRO A 10 12.54 -5.43 8.32
C PRO A 10 12.76 -3.92 8.17
N SER A 11 13.83 -3.51 7.50
CA SER A 11 14.14 -2.08 7.30
C SER A 11 13.16 -1.46 6.32
N LEU A 12 12.83 -2.19 5.26
CA LEU A 12 11.80 -1.77 4.32
C LEU A 12 10.40 -1.83 4.93
N ALA A 13 10.12 -2.79 5.81
CA ALA A 13 8.84 -2.91 6.49
C ALA A 13 8.56 -1.72 7.41
N GLU A 14 9.55 -1.21 8.17
CA GLU A 14 9.32 -0.02 9.01
C GLU A 14 9.06 1.23 8.15
N ILE A 15 9.79 1.42 7.04
CA ILE A 15 9.51 2.50 6.10
C ILE A 15 8.12 2.35 5.45
N GLY A 16 7.76 1.12 5.09
CA GLY A 16 6.46 0.79 4.50
C GLY A 16 5.30 1.10 5.43
N LYS A 17 5.48 0.84 6.73
CA LYS A 17 4.52 1.21 7.78
C LYS A 17 4.32 2.71 7.82
N GLU A 18 5.39 3.51 7.87
CA GLU A 18 5.28 4.98 7.84
C GLU A 18 4.60 5.49 6.56
N LEU A 19 4.87 4.88 5.40
CA LEU A 19 4.21 5.20 4.13
C LEU A 19 2.71 4.89 4.14
N VAL A 20 2.27 3.82 4.81
CA VAL A 20 0.86 3.39 4.86
C VAL A 20 0.03 4.22 5.84
N LEU A 21 0.67 4.68 6.92
CA LEU A 21 0.05 5.47 7.97
C LEU A 21 -0.14 6.95 7.54
N ASP A 22 -0.44 7.80 8.52
CA ASP A 22 -0.77 9.22 8.37
C ASP A 22 0.32 10.05 7.65
N PRO A 23 0.00 11.28 7.18
CA PRO A 23 0.98 12.16 6.56
C PRO A 23 2.27 12.33 7.39
N PRO A 24 3.46 12.37 6.76
CA PRO A 24 3.70 12.64 5.33
C PRO A 24 3.64 11.40 4.42
N GLY A 25 3.18 10.25 4.93
CA GLY A 25 2.92 9.04 4.12
C GLY A 25 1.78 9.21 3.12
N LEU A 26 1.44 8.12 2.43
CA LEU A 26 0.36 8.06 1.45
C LEU A 26 -1.04 7.96 2.09
N ASN A 27 -1.12 7.83 3.42
CA ASN A 27 -2.36 7.84 4.20
C ASN A 27 -3.38 6.78 3.77
N CYS A 28 -2.92 5.54 3.54
CA CYS A 28 -3.78 4.44 3.11
C CYS A 28 -4.86 4.10 4.15
N ILE A 29 -4.53 4.30 5.43
CA ILE A 29 -5.45 4.08 6.56
C ILE A 29 -6.65 5.03 6.58
N ALA A 30 -6.64 6.12 5.81
CA ALA A 30 -7.81 6.98 5.67
C ALA A 30 -9.04 6.21 5.15
N CYS A 31 -8.80 5.20 4.31
CA CYS A 31 -9.85 4.40 3.67
C CYS A 31 -9.78 2.91 4.02
N HIS A 32 -8.61 2.36 4.36
CA HIS A 32 -8.45 0.93 4.61
C HIS A 32 -8.20 0.60 6.09
N PRO A 33 -8.89 -0.40 6.67
CA PRO A 33 -8.51 -0.95 7.97
C PRO A 33 -7.25 -1.81 7.87
N ILE A 34 -6.61 -2.06 9.01
CA ILE A 34 -5.45 -2.95 9.16
C ILE A 34 -5.65 -3.81 10.40
N GLY A 35 -5.87 -5.11 10.24
CA GLY A 35 -6.30 -5.98 11.36
C GLY A 35 -7.52 -5.39 12.07
N ASP A 36 -7.44 -5.26 13.39
CA ASP A 36 -8.48 -4.66 14.22
C ASP A 36 -8.47 -3.11 14.21
N ARG A 37 -7.47 -2.47 13.56
CA ARG A 37 -7.44 -1.01 13.42
C ARG A 37 -8.50 -0.59 12.39
N PRO A 38 -9.52 0.20 12.79
CA PRO A 38 -10.50 0.70 11.85
C PRO A 38 -9.87 1.68 10.85
N ALA A 39 -10.44 1.74 9.65
CA ALA A 39 -10.14 2.81 8.71
C ALA A 39 -10.52 4.18 9.32
N GLY A 40 -9.88 5.24 8.84
CA GLY A 40 -10.29 6.62 9.11
C GLY A 40 -11.68 6.94 8.54
N SER A 41 -12.04 8.23 8.61
CA SER A 41 -13.34 8.73 8.16
C SER A 41 -13.57 8.68 6.64
N GLY A 42 -12.58 8.24 5.84
CA GLY A 42 -12.50 8.47 4.40
C GLY A 42 -13.49 7.68 3.54
N ASN A 43 -13.88 6.46 3.92
CA ASN A 43 -15.01 5.74 3.31
C ASN A 43 -15.23 4.42 4.05
N GLN A 44 -15.96 4.46 5.17
CA GLN A 44 -16.25 3.26 5.95
C GLN A 44 -17.27 2.39 5.21
N GLY A 45 -16.80 1.34 4.50
CA GLY A 45 -17.70 0.28 4.01
C GLY A 45 -17.35 -0.42 2.70
N SER A 46 -16.35 0.01 1.92
CA SER A 46 -16.03 -0.62 0.62
C SER A 46 -14.56 -0.95 0.38
N SER A 47 -13.68 -0.63 1.33
CA SER A 47 -12.25 -0.92 1.23
C SER A 47 -11.89 -2.26 1.89
N ILE A 48 -10.87 -2.94 1.37
CA ILE A 48 -10.36 -4.18 1.98
C ILE A 48 -9.52 -3.88 3.23
N ASN A 49 -9.45 -4.84 4.16
CA ASN A 49 -8.41 -4.88 5.18
C ASN A 49 -7.05 -5.17 4.52
N LEU A 50 -6.05 -4.33 4.79
CA LEU A 50 -4.72 -4.43 4.15
C LEU A 50 -3.91 -5.64 4.63
N GLU A 51 -4.18 -6.17 5.82
CA GLU A 51 -3.57 -7.41 6.32
C GLU A 51 -3.84 -8.60 5.37
N LEU A 52 -4.99 -8.59 4.70
CA LEU A 52 -5.37 -9.63 3.73
C LEU A 52 -4.77 -9.41 2.34
N ALA A 53 -4.11 -8.27 2.09
CA ALA A 53 -3.66 -7.91 0.75
C ALA A 53 -2.58 -8.86 0.20
N PRO A 54 -1.55 -9.28 0.96
CA PRO A 54 -0.54 -10.20 0.45
C PRO A 54 -1.10 -11.61 0.17
N HIS A 55 -2.06 -12.07 0.98
CA HIS A 55 -2.79 -13.31 0.74
C HIS A 55 -3.64 -13.29 -0.53
N ARG A 56 -4.27 -12.16 -0.85
CA ARG A 56 -5.23 -12.05 -1.95
C ARG A 56 -4.64 -11.56 -3.26
N LEU A 57 -3.59 -10.75 -3.21
CA LEU A 57 -2.99 -10.11 -4.38
C LEU A 57 -1.64 -10.73 -4.71
N ARG A 58 -1.42 -11.00 -6.00
CA ARG A 58 -0.06 -11.31 -6.48
C ARG A 58 0.76 -10.02 -6.49
N ARG A 59 2.02 -10.09 -6.05
CA ARG A 59 2.95 -8.95 -6.03
C ARG A 59 2.93 -8.10 -7.32
N PRO A 60 3.04 -8.66 -8.55
CA PRO A 60 3.00 -7.84 -9.76
C PRO A 60 1.69 -7.07 -9.96
N PHE A 61 0.56 -7.66 -9.56
CA PHE A 61 -0.74 -6.99 -9.64
C PHE A 61 -0.84 -5.86 -8.62
N PHE A 62 -0.37 -6.09 -7.39
CA PHE A 62 -0.29 -5.06 -6.36
C PHE A 62 0.50 -3.83 -6.82
N GLU A 63 1.66 -4.03 -7.45
CA GLU A 63 2.48 -2.94 -7.98
C GLU A 63 1.75 -2.13 -9.06
N LEU A 64 1.03 -2.81 -9.96
CA LEU A 64 0.24 -2.13 -11.00
C LEU A 64 -0.94 -1.36 -10.41
N LEU A 65 -1.63 -1.96 -9.43
CA LEU A 65 -2.77 -1.37 -8.75
C LEU A 65 -2.36 -0.05 -8.06
N LEU A 66 -1.28 -0.05 -7.28
CA LEU A 66 -0.81 1.16 -6.57
C LEU A 66 -0.35 2.28 -7.50
N ARG A 67 0.17 1.95 -8.69
CA ARG A 67 0.55 2.97 -9.67
C ARG A 67 -0.65 3.72 -10.20
N ASN A 68 -1.73 3.02 -10.56
CA ASN A 68 -2.94 3.67 -11.08
C ASN A 68 -4.19 2.78 -10.87
N PRO A 69 -4.91 2.95 -9.75
CA PRO A 69 -6.10 2.15 -9.46
C PRO A 69 -7.24 2.33 -10.48
N GLN A 70 -7.36 3.53 -11.07
CA GLN A 70 -8.41 3.85 -12.05
C GLN A 70 -8.33 2.97 -13.30
N ARG A 71 -7.15 2.44 -13.65
CA ARG A 71 -6.98 1.52 -14.80
C ARG A 71 -7.64 0.17 -14.58
N PHE A 72 -7.84 -0.25 -13.33
CA PHE A 72 -8.45 -1.52 -12.98
C PHE A 72 -9.90 -1.36 -12.56
N GLN A 73 -10.20 -0.28 -11.85
CA GLN A 73 -11.56 0.07 -11.42
C GLN A 73 -11.82 1.54 -11.76
N PRO A 74 -12.41 1.83 -12.94
CA PRO A 74 -12.84 3.18 -13.28
C PRO A 74 -13.78 3.73 -12.21
N GLY A 75 -13.51 4.95 -11.73
CA GLY A 75 -14.28 5.58 -10.66
C GLY A 75 -13.87 5.12 -9.25
N SER A 76 -12.74 4.41 -9.10
CA SER A 76 -12.22 4.04 -7.78
C SER A 76 -12.01 5.27 -6.89
N PRO A 77 -12.33 5.22 -5.59
CA PRO A 77 -11.97 6.31 -4.67
C PRO A 77 -10.47 6.28 -4.30
N MET A 78 -9.74 5.21 -4.63
CA MET A 78 -8.32 5.07 -4.33
C MET A 78 -7.50 6.04 -5.21
N PRO A 79 -6.68 6.93 -4.61
CA PRO A 79 -5.89 7.90 -5.36
C PRO A 79 -4.86 7.25 -6.29
N GLN A 80 -4.48 7.98 -7.33
CA GLN A 80 -3.25 7.68 -8.07
C GLN A 80 -2.05 8.15 -7.24
N PHE A 81 -1.29 7.22 -6.66
CA PHE A 81 -0.16 7.56 -5.79
C PHE A 81 1.14 7.86 -6.53
N ILE A 82 1.31 7.25 -7.71
CA ILE A 82 2.52 7.42 -8.53
C ILE A 82 2.18 8.26 -9.77
N TYR A 83 2.87 9.38 -9.92
CA TYR A 83 2.76 10.28 -11.06
C TYR A 83 3.44 9.69 -12.30
N GLU A 84 3.22 10.30 -13.47
CA GLU A 84 3.77 9.82 -14.74
C GLU A 84 5.31 9.77 -14.77
N ASN A 85 5.96 10.66 -14.01
CA ASN A 85 7.42 10.68 -13.86
C ASN A 85 7.96 9.59 -12.90
N GLY A 86 7.09 8.73 -12.35
CA GLY A 86 7.47 7.67 -11.42
C GLY A 86 7.62 8.11 -9.97
N GLN A 87 7.37 9.39 -9.63
CA GLN A 87 7.42 9.89 -8.27
C GLN A 87 6.06 9.88 -7.57
N SER A 88 6.03 10.08 -6.24
CA SER A 88 4.81 10.29 -5.45
C SER A 88 4.81 11.61 -4.67
N ALA A 89 3.69 11.93 -4.01
CA ALA A 89 3.62 13.06 -3.07
C ALA A 89 4.49 12.87 -1.81
N ALA A 90 4.81 11.63 -1.45
CA ALA A 90 5.52 11.29 -0.22
C ALA A 90 7.04 11.49 -0.38
N GLN A 91 7.46 12.74 -0.63
CA GLN A 91 8.84 13.11 -0.97
C GLN A 91 9.85 12.82 0.14
N SER A 92 9.41 12.79 1.41
CA SER A 92 10.24 12.42 2.56
C SER A 92 10.72 10.96 2.53
N PHE A 93 10.13 10.12 1.67
CA PHE A 93 10.46 8.71 1.54
C PHE A 93 11.09 8.44 0.18
N PHE A 94 12.35 7.99 0.18
CA PHE A 94 13.10 7.67 -1.04
C PHE A 94 13.11 8.79 -2.08
N GLU A 95 13.09 10.07 -1.67
CA GLU A 95 13.04 11.23 -2.58
C GLU A 95 11.84 11.16 -3.56
N GLY A 96 10.75 10.55 -3.09
CA GLY A 96 9.54 10.35 -3.88
C GLY A 96 9.59 9.16 -4.84
N ASP A 97 10.66 8.34 -4.90
CA ASP A 97 10.75 7.18 -5.81
C ASP A 97 9.62 6.17 -5.56
N GLY A 98 8.62 6.18 -6.42
CA GLY A 98 7.42 5.37 -6.28
C GLY A 98 7.68 3.87 -6.32
N ARG A 99 8.73 3.43 -7.03
CA ARG A 99 9.08 2.00 -7.09
C ARG A 99 9.58 1.52 -5.73
N LYS A 100 10.50 2.28 -5.11
CA LYS A 100 11.03 1.95 -3.77
C LYS A 100 9.95 2.07 -2.70
N GLN A 101 9.05 3.04 -2.81
CA GLN A 101 7.92 3.16 -1.88
C GLN A 101 6.97 1.96 -1.97
N ILE A 102 6.59 1.51 -3.18
CA ILE A 102 5.75 0.31 -3.38
C ILE A 102 6.44 -0.96 -2.85
N GLU A 103 7.76 -1.03 -2.96
CA GLU A 103 8.58 -2.10 -2.38
C GLU A 103 8.52 -2.09 -0.85
N ALA A 104 8.72 -0.94 -0.22
CA ALA A 104 8.61 -0.78 1.23
C ALA A 104 7.21 -1.14 1.76
N ILE A 105 6.16 -0.60 1.13
CA ILE A 105 4.77 -0.87 1.51
C ILE A 105 4.48 -2.38 1.51
N TRP A 106 4.95 -3.11 0.50
CA TRP A 106 4.70 -4.55 0.44
C TRP A 106 5.47 -5.36 1.47
N ASN A 107 6.71 -4.97 1.79
CA ASN A 107 7.43 -5.57 2.90
C ASN A 107 6.66 -5.37 4.21
N TYR A 108 6.09 -4.18 4.42
CA TYR A 108 5.19 -3.95 5.54
C TYR A 108 3.97 -4.85 5.51
N LEU A 109 3.25 -4.94 4.39
CA LEU A 109 2.05 -5.77 4.28
C LEU A 109 2.33 -7.26 4.53
N ILE A 110 3.45 -7.81 4.01
CA ILE A 110 3.85 -9.19 4.32
C ILE A 110 4.19 -9.33 5.81
N SER A 111 4.82 -8.33 6.43
CA SER A 111 5.21 -8.40 7.84
C SER A 111 4.07 -8.41 8.84
N ILE A 112 2.87 -8.02 8.40
CA ILE A 112 1.66 -7.99 9.21
C ILE A 112 0.62 -9.01 8.74
N GLU A 113 0.96 -9.87 7.77
CA GLU A 113 0.06 -10.90 7.27
C GLU A 113 -0.25 -11.93 8.37
N ASP A 114 -1.53 -12.26 8.56
CA ASP A 114 -2.05 -13.30 9.46
C ASP A 114 -2.64 -14.50 8.69
#